data_AF-A0A9P5ZW84-F1
#
_entry.id   AF-A0A9P5ZW84-F1
#
_cell.length_a   1.000
_cell.length_b   1.000
_cell.length_c   1.000
_cell.angle_alpha   90.00
_cell.angle_beta   90.00
_cell.angle_gamma   90.00
#
_symmetry.space_group_name_H-M   'P 1'
#
loop_
_entity.id
_entity.type
_entity.pdbx_description
1 polymer ?
#
loop_
_entity_poly.entity_id
_entity_poly.type
_entity_poly.pdbx_seq_one_letter_code
_entity_poly.pdbx_strand_id
1 'polypeptide(L)'
;MSKETSGTTKPPRRVVGDLVPMSHPSSPRRFLPPPADTPMTIFSEVLDRSMNGFKRFVHRQDDCTALFFVDGACLDNGNVKLRCAGCSIIWNEGVGFSIALEGTIGGPEQTNNRAELHAIILWIQLRLLEAGGFDRMMVATDIEYVIEGICGRVDNW
;
A
#
# COMPACT_ATOMS: atom_id res chain seq x y z
N MET A 1 -35.11 -5.09 -35.58
CA MET A 1 -34.81 -5.36 -34.16
C MET A 1 -33.35 -5.00 -33.90
N SER A 2 -33.09 -3.73 -33.60
CA SER A 2 -31.75 -3.23 -33.28
C SER A 2 -31.56 -3.35 -31.77
N LYS A 3 -30.52 -4.08 -31.32
CA LYS A 3 -30.15 -4.16 -29.91
C LYS A 3 -29.34 -2.92 -29.55
N GLU A 4 -29.90 -2.06 -28.70
CA GLU A 4 -29.15 -1.00 -28.02
C GLU A 4 -28.13 -1.62 -27.07
N THR A 5 -26.85 -1.38 -27.33
CA THR A 5 -25.77 -1.69 -26.40
C THR A 5 -25.75 -0.61 -25.32
N SER A 6 -26.27 -0.95 -24.14
CA SER A 6 -26.15 -0.17 -22.91
C SER A 6 -24.67 -0.05 -22.53
N GLY A 7 -24.03 1.04 -22.96
CA GLY A 7 -22.72 1.44 -22.48
C GLY A 7 -22.81 1.87 -21.03
N THR A 8 -22.25 1.07 -20.12
CA THR A 8 -22.01 1.45 -18.72
C THR A 8 -20.97 2.56 -18.69
N THR A 9 -21.43 3.81 -18.76
CA THR A 9 -20.60 4.99 -18.56
C THR A 9 -20.12 5.02 -17.11
N LYS A 10 -18.80 4.97 -16.91
CA LYS A 10 -18.17 5.18 -15.60
C LYS A 10 -18.70 6.50 -15.02
N PRO A 11 -19.14 6.54 -13.75
CA PRO A 11 -19.60 7.79 -13.14
C PRO A 11 -18.46 8.82 -13.16
N PRO A 12 -18.78 10.11 -13.32
CA PRO A 12 -17.79 11.17 -13.46
C PRO A 12 -16.90 11.24 -12.20
N ARG A 13 -15.58 11.35 -12.41
CA ARG A 13 -14.58 11.54 -11.35
C ARG A 13 -14.99 12.71 -10.48
N ARG A 14 -15.19 12.46 -9.18
CA ARG A 14 -15.43 13.51 -8.20
C ARG A 14 -14.09 14.21 -7.93
N VAL A 15 -13.79 15.23 -8.71
CA VAL A 15 -12.65 16.11 -8.42
C VAL A 15 -13.08 17.01 -7.27
N VAL A 16 -12.63 16.69 -6.06
CA VAL A 16 -12.81 17.56 -4.90
C VAL A 16 -11.51 18.32 -4.66
N GLY A 17 -11.67 19.64 -4.53
CA GLY A 17 -10.60 20.59 -4.24
C GLY A 17 -9.90 20.30 -2.91
N ASP A 18 -8.68 20.82 -2.82
CA ASP A 18 -7.78 20.84 -1.66
C ASP A 18 -6.98 19.56 -1.36
N LEU A 19 -6.95 18.58 -2.27
CA LEU A 19 -5.76 17.75 -2.40
C LEU A 19 -4.73 18.53 -3.19
N VAL A 20 -3.58 18.86 -2.56
CA VAL A 20 -2.45 19.54 -3.21
C VAL A 20 -2.23 18.88 -4.59
N PRO A 21 -2.35 19.63 -5.70
CA PRO A 21 -2.20 19.09 -7.04
C PRO A 21 -0.91 18.25 -7.10
N MET A 22 -1.02 17.01 -7.58
CA MET A 22 0.11 16.11 -7.78
C MET A 22 0.90 16.58 -9.00
N SER A 23 1.61 17.70 -8.89
CA SER A 23 2.30 18.34 -10.01
C SER A 23 3.62 17.65 -10.39
N HIS A 24 4.16 16.76 -9.54
CA HIS A 24 5.33 15.94 -9.87
C HIS A 24 5.23 14.50 -9.31
N PRO A 25 5.42 13.45 -10.13
CA PRO A 25 5.48 12.05 -9.69
C PRO A 25 6.66 11.69 -8.76
N SER A 26 7.61 12.61 -8.56
CA SER A 26 8.93 12.34 -8.01
C SER A 26 9.14 12.77 -6.55
N SER A 27 8.13 13.30 -5.86
CA SER A 27 8.28 13.63 -4.44
C SER A 27 7.52 12.61 -3.59
N PRO A 28 8.21 11.65 -2.95
CA PRO A 28 7.63 10.83 -1.91
C PRO A 28 7.19 11.73 -0.75
N ARG A 29 5.88 11.79 -0.53
CA ARG A 29 5.28 12.69 0.46
C ARG A 29 4.89 11.90 1.70
N ARG A 30 5.60 12.17 2.80
CA ARG A 30 5.16 11.77 4.13
C ARG A 30 3.76 12.35 4.37
N PHE A 31 2.78 11.46 4.57
CA PHE A 31 1.43 11.88 4.92
C PHE A 31 1.38 12.22 6.40
N LEU A 32 0.87 13.42 6.72
CA LEU A 32 0.66 13.88 8.09
C LEU A 32 -0.85 14.01 8.30
N PRO A 33 -1.52 13.04 8.95
CA PRO A 33 -2.93 13.16 9.26
C PRO A 33 -3.16 14.29 10.30
N PRO A 34 -4.36 14.90 10.32
CA PRO A 34 -4.77 15.73 11.44
C PRO A 34 -4.60 14.98 12.78
N PRO A 35 -4.22 15.63 13.89
CA PRO A 35 -3.88 14.94 15.15
C PRO A 35 -5.01 14.08 15.75
N ALA A 36 -6.27 14.39 15.44
CA ALA A 36 -7.43 13.66 15.91
C ALA A 36 -7.82 12.48 15.01
N ASP A 37 -7.24 12.40 13.81
CA ASP A 37 -7.57 11.38 12.84
C ASP A 37 -6.71 10.13 13.00
N THR A 38 -7.35 8.98 12.82
CA THR A 38 -6.69 7.69 12.71
C THR A 38 -6.83 7.20 11.27
N PRO A 39 -6.03 6.21 10.82
CA PRO A 39 -6.23 5.61 9.52
C PRO A 39 -7.69 5.16 9.28
N MET A 40 -8.38 4.68 10.33
CA MET A 40 -9.77 4.22 10.24
C MET A 40 -10.83 5.35 10.23
N THR A 41 -10.47 6.58 10.64
CA THR A 41 -11.36 7.74 10.46
C THR A 41 -11.26 8.27 9.03
N ILE A 42 -10.10 8.16 8.39
CA ILE A 42 -9.84 8.65 7.02
C ILE A 42 -10.24 7.62 5.96
N PHE A 43 -10.00 6.34 6.22
CA PHE A 43 -10.28 5.22 5.33
C PHE A 43 -11.42 4.37 5.87
N SER A 44 -12.15 3.72 4.96
CA SER A 44 -13.18 2.74 5.29
C SER A 44 -12.99 1.50 4.46
N GLU A 45 -13.27 0.35 5.06
CA GLU A 45 -13.41 -0.88 4.29
C GLU A 45 -14.61 -0.78 3.34
N VAL A 46 -14.35 -0.85 2.04
CA VAL A 46 -15.39 -0.90 1.01
C VAL A 46 -15.04 -1.98 0.00
N LEU A 47 -16.05 -2.51 -0.67
CA LEU A 47 -15.84 -3.34 -1.85
C LEU A 47 -15.13 -2.48 -2.90
N ASP A 48 -13.94 -2.90 -3.35
CA ASP A 48 -13.27 -2.15 -4.40
C ASP A 48 -14.11 -2.21 -5.70
N ARG A 49 -13.94 -1.20 -6.57
CA ARG A 49 -14.66 -1.15 -7.86
C ARG A 49 -14.00 -2.00 -8.94
N SER A 50 -12.99 -2.78 -8.57
CA SER A 50 -12.29 -3.64 -9.49
C SER A 50 -13.06 -4.90 -9.78
N MET A 51 -12.70 -5.55 -10.88
CA MET A 51 -13.28 -6.83 -11.28
C MET A 51 -13.05 -7.97 -10.29
N ASN A 52 -12.20 -7.81 -9.26
CA ASN A 52 -11.90 -8.88 -8.30
C ASN A 52 -12.83 -8.90 -7.08
N GLY A 53 -13.60 -7.83 -6.82
CA GLY A 53 -14.55 -7.77 -5.70
C GLY A 53 -13.90 -7.94 -4.32
N PHE A 54 -12.63 -7.60 -4.15
CA PHE A 54 -12.01 -7.62 -2.83
C PHE A 54 -12.39 -6.36 -2.05
N LYS A 55 -12.66 -6.54 -0.75
CA LYS A 55 -12.74 -5.41 0.16
C LYS A 55 -11.37 -4.79 0.36
N ARG A 56 -11.31 -3.45 0.42
CA ARG A 56 -10.09 -2.69 0.70
C ARG A 56 -10.38 -1.48 1.57
N PHE A 57 -9.38 -1.01 2.30
CA PHE A 57 -9.41 0.31 2.93
C PHE A 57 -9.29 1.41 1.85
N VAL A 58 -10.38 2.12 1.58
CA VAL A 58 -10.45 3.20 0.59
C VAL A 58 -10.72 4.52 1.29
N HIS A 59 -10.09 5.60 0.79
CA HIS A 59 -10.25 6.92 1.37
C HIS A 59 -11.71 7.39 1.24
N ARG A 60 -12.30 7.84 2.35
CA ARG A 60 -13.74 8.14 2.42
C ARG A 60 -14.19 9.25 1.47
N GLN A 61 -13.29 10.16 1.12
CA GLN A 61 -13.57 11.31 0.24
C GLN A 61 -12.91 11.19 -1.15
N ASP A 62 -12.12 10.14 -1.39
CA ASP A 62 -11.35 9.96 -2.63
C ASP A 62 -11.27 8.47 -2.98
N ASP A 63 -12.16 8.02 -3.85
CA ASP A 63 -12.25 6.61 -4.22
C ASP A 63 -11.10 6.11 -5.10
N CYS A 64 -10.14 6.98 -5.45
CA CYS A 64 -8.91 6.63 -6.16
C CYS A 64 -7.70 6.43 -5.22
N THR A 65 -7.86 6.57 -3.90
CA THR A 65 -6.79 6.32 -2.91
C THR A 65 -7.13 5.15 -2.00
N ALA A 66 -6.21 4.19 -1.90
CA ALA A 66 -6.32 3.05 -1.00
C ALA A 66 -5.18 2.99 0.02
N LEU A 67 -5.49 2.48 1.21
CA LEU A 67 -4.57 2.31 2.33
C LEU A 67 -4.15 0.85 2.49
N PHE A 68 -2.87 0.65 2.80
CA PHE A 68 -2.27 -0.65 3.07
C PHE A 68 -1.40 -0.55 4.31
N PHE A 69 -1.55 -1.50 5.23
CA PHE A 69 -0.61 -1.66 6.33
C PHE A 69 0.42 -2.69 5.94
N VAL A 70 1.67 -2.39 6.26
CA VAL A 70 2.80 -3.29 6.02
C VAL A 70 3.61 -3.40 7.30
N ASP A 71 4.20 -4.58 7.51
CA ASP A 71 5.09 -4.87 8.63
C ASP A 71 6.09 -5.95 8.21
N GLY A 72 7.26 -5.94 8.84
CA GLY A 72 8.40 -6.77 8.53
C GLY A 72 9.18 -7.12 9.79
N ALA A 73 9.14 -8.40 10.15
CA ALA A 73 9.82 -8.91 11.33
C ALA A 73 11.06 -9.73 10.95
N CYS A 74 12.04 -9.77 11.86
CA CYS A 74 13.14 -10.72 11.78
C CYS A 74 13.47 -11.28 13.16
N LEU A 75 13.23 -12.58 13.32
CA LEU A 75 13.72 -13.32 14.48
C LEU A 75 15.24 -13.35 14.42
N ASP A 76 15.90 -13.17 15.57
CA ASP A 76 17.36 -13.20 15.70
C ASP A 76 18.11 -12.30 14.69
N ASN A 77 17.57 -11.12 14.39
CA ASN A 77 18.06 -10.18 13.36
C ASN A 77 19.60 -9.97 13.33
N GLY A 78 20.24 -9.94 14.51
CA GLY A 78 21.70 -9.78 14.65
C GLY A 78 22.53 -11.04 14.45
N ASN A 79 21.92 -12.22 14.37
CA ASN A 79 22.59 -13.51 14.23
C ASN A 79 22.45 -14.06 12.81
N VAL A 80 23.51 -13.89 12.01
CA VAL A 80 23.57 -14.32 10.60
C VAL A 80 23.20 -15.79 10.36
N LYS A 81 23.37 -16.66 11.36
CA LYS A 81 23.08 -18.10 11.24
C LYS A 81 21.65 -18.49 11.62
N LEU A 82 21.01 -17.74 12.50
CA LEU A 82 19.68 -18.08 13.05
C LEU A 82 18.57 -17.16 12.56
N ARG A 83 18.94 -16.04 11.94
CA ARG A 83 17.99 -15.03 11.51
C ARG A 83 16.98 -15.56 10.49
N CYS A 84 15.70 -15.35 10.79
CA CYS A 84 14.60 -15.65 9.89
C CYS A 84 13.72 -14.41 9.78
N ALA A 85 13.57 -13.89 8.56
CA ALA A 85 12.76 -12.70 8.32
C ALA A 85 11.45 -13.08 7.61
N GLY A 86 10.43 -12.26 7.81
CA GLY A 86 9.14 -12.39 7.16
C GLY A 86 8.46 -11.03 7.07
N CYS A 87 7.61 -10.87 6.07
CA CYS A 87 6.88 -9.63 5.85
C CYS A 87 5.39 -9.91 5.66
N SER A 88 4.59 -8.90 5.96
CA SER A 88 3.14 -8.98 5.85
C SER A 88 2.52 -7.71 5.28
N ILE A 89 1.35 -7.89 4.67
CA ILE A 89 0.55 -6.80 4.13
C ILE A 89 -0.91 -7.04 4.52
N ILE A 90 -1.59 -5.99 5.00
CA ILE A 90 -3.00 -5.99 5.35
C ILE A 90 -3.70 -4.89 4.54
N TRP A 91 -4.79 -5.24 3.87
CA TRP A 91 -5.53 -4.31 3.00
C TRP A 91 -7.02 -4.20 3.34
N ASN A 92 -7.54 -5.01 4.26
CA ASN A 92 -8.91 -4.91 4.78
C ASN A 92 -9.01 -5.53 6.19
N GLU A 93 -10.20 -5.52 6.79
CA GLU A 93 -10.42 -6.17 8.08
C GLU A 93 -10.43 -7.69 7.92
N GLY A 94 -9.36 -8.33 8.41
CA GLY A 94 -9.28 -9.79 8.52
C GLY A 94 -8.62 -10.51 7.34
N VAL A 95 -8.24 -9.80 6.27
CA VAL A 95 -7.43 -10.37 5.18
C VAL A 95 -6.09 -9.66 5.09
N GLY A 96 -5.04 -10.49 5.19
CA GLY A 96 -3.67 -10.11 4.91
C GLY A 96 -2.91 -11.25 4.27
N PHE A 97 -1.73 -10.93 3.76
CA PHE A 97 -0.79 -11.89 3.23
C PHE A 97 0.49 -11.80 4.04
N SER A 98 1.05 -12.94 4.42
CA SER A 98 2.34 -13.02 5.11
C SER A 98 3.22 -14.02 4.40
N ILE A 99 4.50 -13.71 4.29
CA ILE A 99 5.48 -14.56 3.62
C ILE A 99 6.81 -14.49 4.36
N ALA A 100 7.46 -15.65 4.53
CA ALA A 100 8.87 -15.67 4.91
C ALA A 100 9.68 -14.96 3.82
N LEU A 101 10.82 -14.37 4.15
CA LEU A 101 11.77 -13.84 3.17
C LEU A 101 12.72 -14.94 2.67
N GLU A 102 13.01 -15.92 3.52
CA GLU A 102 13.85 -17.08 3.19
C GLU A 102 13.17 -17.95 2.12
N GLY A 103 13.93 -18.32 1.08
CA GLY A 103 13.44 -19.21 0.03
C GLY A 103 12.34 -18.64 -0.87
N THR A 104 12.04 -17.34 -0.75
CA THR A 104 10.93 -16.67 -1.46
C THR A 104 11.41 -15.39 -2.16
N ILE A 105 10.99 -14.21 -1.67
CA ILE A 105 11.27 -12.88 -2.22
C ILE A 105 12.54 -12.25 -1.63
N GLY A 106 13.02 -12.75 -0.50
CA GLY A 106 14.01 -12.07 0.34
C GLY A 106 15.47 -12.47 0.13
N GLY A 107 15.81 -13.50 -0.65
CA GLY A 107 17.21 -13.93 -0.79
C GLY A 107 17.89 -14.33 0.55
N PRO A 108 19.23 -14.39 0.63
CA PRO A 108 19.92 -14.87 1.82
C PRO A 108 20.01 -13.85 2.98
N GLU A 109 19.82 -12.55 2.72
CA GLU A 109 19.99 -11.49 3.75
C GLU A 109 18.75 -11.27 4.63
N GLN A 110 18.43 -12.17 5.53
CA GLN A 110 17.27 -12.01 6.40
C GLN A 110 17.48 -10.88 7.42
N THR A 111 16.81 -9.73 7.30
CA THR A 111 16.87 -8.65 8.31
C THR A 111 15.52 -7.96 8.43
N ASN A 112 15.24 -7.30 9.55
CA ASN A 112 14.00 -6.54 9.76
C ASN A 112 13.86 -5.41 8.71
N ASN A 113 14.90 -4.61 8.49
CA ASN A 113 14.85 -3.51 7.50
C ASN A 113 14.54 -4.03 6.09
N ARG A 114 15.09 -5.19 5.71
CA ARG A 114 14.78 -5.81 4.40
C ARG A 114 13.38 -6.40 4.40
N ALA A 115 12.91 -6.99 5.49
CA ALA A 115 11.55 -7.51 5.59
C ALA A 115 10.51 -6.43 5.30
N GLU A 116 10.66 -5.26 5.90
CA GLU A 116 9.77 -4.12 5.71
C GLU A 116 9.77 -3.59 4.27
N LEU A 117 10.97 -3.41 3.71
CA LEU A 117 11.09 -3.01 2.31
C LEU A 117 10.46 -4.04 1.37
N HIS A 118 10.65 -5.34 1.67
CA HIS A 118 10.02 -6.41 0.93
C HIS A 118 8.51 -6.43 1.09
N ALA A 119 7.94 -6.05 2.24
CA ALA A 119 6.50 -5.89 2.40
C ALA A 119 5.93 -4.87 1.40
N ILE A 120 6.62 -3.73 1.24
CA ILE A 120 6.23 -2.66 0.32
C ILE A 120 6.43 -3.07 -1.13
N ILE A 121 7.60 -3.64 -1.46
CA ILE A 121 7.90 -4.12 -2.81
C ILE A 121 6.89 -5.20 -3.20
N LEU A 122 6.65 -6.15 -2.30
CA LEU A 122 5.66 -7.19 -2.48
C LEU A 122 4.28 -6.58 -2.66
N TRP A 123 3.88 -5.54 -1.92
CA TRP A 123 2.60 -4.88 -2.17
C TRP A 123 2.54 -4.23 -3.57
N ILE A 124 3.60 -3.54 -3.97
CA ILE A 124 3.71 -2.91 -5.30
C ILE A 124 3.73 -3.98 -6.41
N GLN A 125 4.29 -5.17 -6.17
CA GLN A 125 4.33 -6.30 -7.11
C GLN A 125 3.01 -7.09 -7.11
N LEU A 126 2.45 -7.34 -5.92
CA LEU A 126 1.08 -7.79 -5.64
C LEU A 126 0.05 -6.69 -5.88
N ARG A 127 0.42 -5.69 -6.67
CA ARG A 127 -0.46 -5.27 -7.77
C ARG A 127 -0.90 -6.51 -8.55
N LEU A 128 -1.80 -7.28 -7.94
CA LEU A 128 -2.86 -8.08 -8.52
C LEU A 128 -3.59 -7.18 -9.51
N LEU A 129 -2.99 -7.09 -10.69
CA LEU A 129 -3.60 -7.31 -12.00
C LEU A 129 -4.73 -6.34 -12.33
N GLU A 130 -4.36 -5.14 -12.78
CA GLU A 130 -5.11 -4.21 -13.65
C GLU A 130 -6.52 -3.74 -13.23
N ALA A 131 -7.12 -4.33 -12.21
CA ALA A 131 -8.53 -4.14 -11.93
C ALA A 131 -8.77 -3.03 -10.90
N GLY A 132 -7.84 -2.85 -9.94
CA GLY A 132 -8.03 -2.12 -8.66
C GLY A 132 -8.64 -0.70 -8.74
N GLY A 133 -8.35 0.04 -9.81
CA GLY A 133 -8.91 1.38 -10.04
C GLY A 133 -8.37 2.52 -9.16
N PHE A 134 -7.31 2.29 -8.37
CA PHE A 134 -6.69 3.32 -7.52
C PHE A 134 -5.47 3.98 -8.20
N ASP A 135 -5.50 5.30 -8.27
CA ASP A 135 -4.42 6.14 -8.78
C ASP A 135 -3.36 6.41 -7.71
N ARG A 136 -3.71 6.24 -6.42
CA ARG A 136 -2.85 6.55 -5.27
C ARG A 136 -2.83 5.42 -4.24
N MET A 137 -1.66 5.20 -3.66
CA MET A 137 -1.44 4.23 -2.59
C MET A 137 -0.92 4.97 -1.35
N MET A 138 -1.55 4.73 -0.21
CA MET A 138 -1.06 5.14 1.09
C MET A 138 -0.54 3.90 1.81
N VAL A 139 0.73 3.95 2.21
CA VAL A 139 1.38 2.87 2.95
C VAL A 139 1.53 3.31 4.40
N ALA A 140 0.96 2.54 5.32
CA ALA A 140 1.14 2.70 6.75
C ALA A 140 2.13 1.65 7.26
N THR A 141 3.20 2.14 7.90
CA THR A 141 4.26 1.35 8.54
C THR A 141 4.77 2.15 9.73
N ASP A 142 5.30 1.48 10.73
CA ASP A 142 5.92 2.09 11.91
C ASP A 142 7.45 2.25 11.77
N ILE A 143 8.07 1.75 10.70
CA ILE A 143 9.52 1.77 10.56
C ILE A 143 10.05 3.09 9.96
N GLU A 144 10.72 3.86 10.81
CA GLU A 144 11.34 5.14 10.42
C GLU A 144 12.37 4.98 9.29
N TYR A 145 13.09 3.86 9.25
CA TYR A 145 14.09 3.58 8.21
C TYR A 145 13.50 3.67 6.79
N VAL A 146 12.30 3.12 6.61
CA VAL A 146 11.59 3.14 5.31
C VAL A 146 11.03 4.53 5.03
N ILE A 147 10.38 5.15 6.02
CA ILE A 147 9.75 6.46 5.86
C ILE A 147 10.80 7.51 5.47
N GLU A 148 11.88 7.61 6.24
CA GLU A 148 12.97 8.57 5.99
C GLU A 148 13.79 8.18 4.75
N GLY A 149 13.95 6.88 4.51
CA GLY A 149 14.59 6.33 3.31
C GLY A 149 13.91 6.84 2.05
N ILE A 150 12.62 6.54 1.92
CA ILE A 150 11.82 6.86 0.75
C ILE A 150 11.55 8.36 0.67
N CYS A 151 11.19 9.04 1.78
CA CYS A 151 10.74 10.45 1.74
C CYS A 151 11.86 11.50 1.73
N GLY A 152 13.14 11.12 1.70
CA GLY A 152 14.20 12.12 1.59
C GLY A 152 15.63 11.60 1.44
N ARG A 153 16.00 10.48 2.07
CA ARG A 153 17.39 9.98 1.96
C ARG A 153 17.72 9.54 0.54
N VAL A 154 16.76 8.94 -0.17
CA VAL A 154 16.95 8.46 -1.55
C VAL A 154 17.35 9.57 -2.52
N ASP A 155 16.92 10.82 -2.28
CA ASP A 155 17.29 11.97 -3.13
C ASP A 155 18.78 12.34 -3.03
N ASN A 156 19.47 11.80 -2.01
CA ASN A 156 20.87 12.07 -1.70
C ASN A 156 21.78 10.84 -1.83
N TRP A 157 21.27 9.71 -2.33
CA TRP A 157 22.03 8.48 -2.58
C TRP A 157 22.56 8.41 -4.00
#